data_AF-A0ABD1YKS4-F1
#
_entry.id   AF-A0ABD1YKS4-F1
#
_cell.length_a   1.000
_cell.length_b   1.000
_cell.length_c   1.000
_cell.angle_alpha   90.00
_cell.angle_beta   90.00
_cell.angle_gamma   90.00
#
_symmetry.space_group_name_H-M   'P 1'
#
loop_
_entity.id
_entity.type
_entity.pdbx_description
1 polymer ?
#
loop_
_entity_poly.entity_id
_entity_poly.type
_entity_poly.pdbx_seq_one_letter_code
_entity_poly.pdbx_strand_id
1 'polypeptide(L)'
;MQAIDHIINSAAKTHYMSGGKIEVPIVFRGPNGAAAGVAAQHSRCFATWYAQCPGLKVLAPYNAEDARGLLKAAIRDPDPDVFLENELMYGETFTVSDEVLDPSFALPIG
;
A
#
# COMPACT_ATOMS: atom_id res chain seq x y z
N MET A 1 13.80 4.26 8.81
CA MET A 1 13.94 4.27 7.34
C MET A 1 15.11 3.38 6.91
N GLN A 2 15.04 2.09 7.18
CA GLN A 2 16.16 1.18 6.89
C GLN A 2 16.15 0.68 5.44
N ALA A 3 14.96 0.47 4.86
CA ALA A 3 14.78 -0.16 3.54
C ALA A 3 14.30 0.80 2.44
N ILE A 4 14.20 2.11 2.70
CA ILE A 4 13.60 3.06 1.76
C ILE A 4 14.37 3.18 0.43
N ASP A 5 15.68 2.94 0.47
CA ASP A 5 16.52 2.90 -0.74
C ASP A 5 16.08 1.81 -1.71
N HIS A 6 15.80 0.59 -1.21
CA HIS A 6 15.31 -0.50 -2.05
C HIS A 6 13.92 -0.21 -2.63
N ILE A 7 13.04 0.43 -1.85
CA ILE A 7 11.69 0.80 -2.31
C ILE A 7 11.78 1.86 -3.43
N ILE A 8 12.61 2.89 -3.26
CA ILE A 8 12.67 4.00 -4.22
C ILE A 8 13.61 3.69 -5.39
N ASN A 9 14.87 3.36 -5.11
CA ASN A 9 15.90 3.26 -6.13
C ASN A 9 15.89 1.91 -6.85
N SER A 10 15.53 0.82 -6.16
CA SER A 10 15.46 -0.51 -6.79
C SER A 10 14.08 -0.86 -7.34
N ALA A 11 12.98 -0.48 -6.68
CA ALA A 11 11.64 -0.81 -7.17
C ALA A 11 11.05 0.30 -8.06
N ALA A 12 10.73 1.47 -7.48
CA ALA A 12 9.96 2.52 -8.16
C ALA A 12 10.56 2.96 -9.52
N LYS A 13 11.88 3.06 -9.60
CA LYS A 13 12.58 3.58 -10.79
C LYS A 13 12.87 2.55 -11.86
N THR A 14 12.79 1.25 -11.55
CA THR A 14 13.33 0.20 -12.44
C THR A 14 12.56 0.08 -13.75
N HIS A 15 11.24 0.19 -13.72
CA HIS A 15 10.45 0.13 -14.96
C HIS A 15 10.84 1.27 -15.92
N TYR A 16 10.94 2.49 -15.40
CA TYR A 16 11.40 3.64 -16.18
C TYR A 16 12.85 3.50 -16.67
N MET A 17 13.79 3.16 -15.79
CA MET A 17 15.22 3.06 -16.14
C MET A 17 15.52 1.93 -17.11
N SER A 18 14.75 0.84 -17.07
CA SER A 18 14.88 -0.27 -18.01
C SER A 18 14.25 0.02 -19.38
N GLY A 19 13.59 1.17 -19.55
CA GLY A 19 12.83 1.50 -20.76
C GLY A 19 11.61 0.60 -20.94
N GLY A 20 10.94 0.25 -19.84
CA GLY A 20 9.75 -0.60 -19.83
C GLY A 20 10.01 -2.11 -19.93
N LYS A 21 11.26 -2.55 -19.77
CA LYS A 21 11.64 -3.97 -19.96
C LYS A 21 11.52 -4.83 -18.70
N ILE A 22 11.57 -4.19 -17.53
CA ILE A 22 11.53 -4.87 -16.23
C ILE A 22 10.36 -4.30 -15.45
N GLU A 23 9.38 -5.15 -15.18
CA GLU A 23 8.31 -4.90 -14.22
C GLU A 23 8.79 -5.23 -12.80
N VAL A 24 8.21 -4.60 -11.78
CA VAL A 24 8.54 -4.87 -10.38
C VAL A 24 7.25 -5.13 -9.59
N PRO A 25 6.62 -6.31 -9.76
CA PRO A 25 5.36 -6.64 -9.09
C PRO A 25 5.63 -6.96 -7.62
N ILE A 26 5.57 -5.95 -6.75
CA ILE A 26 5.82 -6.10 -5.32
C ILE A 26 4.91 -5.17 -4.50
N VAL A 27 4.36 -5.70 -3.41
CA VAL A 27 3.57 -4.93 -2.45
C VAL A 27 4.33 -4.80 -1.14
N PHE A 28 4.64 -3.58 -0.74
CA PHE A 28 5.17 -3.26 0.59
C PHE A 28 4.00 -2.89 1.50
N ARG A 29 3.70 -3.72 2.50
CA ARG A 29 2.56 -3.50 3.39
C ARG A 29 2.92 -3.52 4.87
N GLY A 30 2.12 -2.83 5.67
CA GLY A 30 2.18 -2.86 7.13
C GLY A 30 1.50 -1.65 7.78
N PRO A 31 1.42 -1.62 9.12
CA PRO A 31 0.81 -0.52 9.85
C PRO A 31 1.61 0.78 9.67
N ASN A 32 0.90 1.89 9.53
CA ASN A 32 1.42 3.22 9.27
C ASN A 32 0.61 4.28 10.03
N GLY A 33 1.29 5.33 10.49
CA GLY A 33 0.66 6.42 11.22
C GLY A 33 0.72 6.25 12.73
N ALA A 34 -0.24 6.84 13.44
CA ALA A 34 -0.28 6.83 14.90
C ALA A 34 -0.95 5.56 15.45
N ALA A 35 -0.54 5.16 16.65
CA ALA A 35 -1.16 4.10 17.44
C ALA A 35 -1.22 4.50 18.93
N ALA A 36 -1.74 3.63 19.79
CA ALA A 36 -1.98 3.94 21.19
C ALA A 36 -0.70 3.86 22.04
N GLY A 37 -0.16 5.03 22.45
CA GLY A 37 0.92 5.10 23.44
C GLY A 37 2.32 4.68 22.95
N VAL A 38 2.54 4.65 21.63
CA VAL A 38 3.78 4.10 21.03
C VAL A 38 4.92 5.11 20.82
N ALA A 39 4.74 6.36 21.26
CA ALA A 39 5.71 7.45 21.21
C ALA A 39 6.22 7.79 19.79
N ALA A 40 7.26 8.63 19.69
CA ALA A 40 7.64 9.32 18.46
C ALA A 40 8.20 8.42 17.34
N GLN A 41 8.90 7.32 17.67
CA GLN A 41 9.55 6.45 16.68
C GLN A 41 8.59 5.44 16.02
N HIS A 42 7.40 5.24 16.60
CA HIS A 42 6.39 4.29 16.11
C HIS A 42 5.09 4.98 15.67
N SER A 43 5.03 6.32 15.63
CA SER A 43 3.80 7.09 15.30
C SER A 43 3.91 7.85 13.97
N ARG A 44 4.78 7.42 13.06
CA ARG A 44 5.07 8.16 11.83
C ARG A 44 4.15 7.72 10.68
N CYS A 45 3.54 8.69 10.01
CA CYS A 45 2.88 8.48 8.72
C CYS A 45 3.87 8.74 7.58
N PHE A 46 3.98 7.79 6.65
CA PHE A 46 4.85 7.82 5.47
C PHE A 46 4.10 8.09 4.15
N ALA A 47 2.78 8.34 4.19
CA ALA A 47 1.97 8.56 2.99
C ALA A 47 2.56 9.62 2.06
N THR A 48 2.89 10.81 2.59
CA THR A 48 3.45 11.91 1.77
C THR A 48 4.85 11.60 1.25
N TRP A 49 5.66 10.84 1.98
CA TRP A 49 7.02 10.48 1.54
C TRP A 49 6.96 9.57 0.31
N TYR A 50 6.15 8.51 0.38
CA TYR A 50 6.01 7.59 -0.75
C TYR A 50 5.24 8.20 -1.91
N ALA A 51 4.19 9.00 -1.64
CA ALA A 51 3.38 9.62 -2.69
C ALA A 51 4.16 10.64 -3.54
N GLN A 52 5.29 11.15 -3.04
CA GLN A 52 6.19 12.05 -3.77
C GLN A 52 7.20 11.31 -4.65
N CYS A 53 7.21 9.97 -4.67
CA CYS A 53 8.15 9.17 -5.45
C CYS A 53 7.47 8.64 -6.73
N PRO A 54 7.82 9.14 -7.93
CA PRO A 54 7.31 8.60 -9.18
C PRO A 54 7.65 7.12 -9.35
N GLY A 55 6.71 6.36 -9.91
CA GLY A 55 6.82 4.91 -10.08
C GLY A 55 6.35 4.10 -8.88
N LEU A 56 5.94 4.73 -7.77
CA LEU A 56 5.17 4.07 -6.71
C LEU A 56 3.69 4.39 -6.83
N LYS A 57 2.85 3.39 -6.62
CA LYS A 57 1.45 3.55 -6.25
C LYS A 57 1.33 3.46 -4.73
N VAL A 58 0.59 4.40 -4.12
CA VAL A 58 0.49 4.49 -2.65
C VAL A 58 -0.97 4.45 -2.22
N LEU A 59 -1.30 3.44 -1.43
CA LEU A 59 -2.65 3.10 -1.02
C LEU A 59 -2.77 3.20 0.50
N ALA A 60 -3.86 3.78 0.99
CA ALA A 60 -4.14 3.91 2.42
C ALA A 60 -5.62 3.56 2.67
N PRO A 61 -5.95 2.29 2.98
CA PRO A 61 -7.33 1.86 3.20
C PRO A 61 -7.92 2.45 4.49
N TYR A 62 -9.23 2.66 4.52
CA TYR A 62 -9.95 3.06 5.73
C TYR A 62 -10.75 1.89 6.33
N ASN A 63 -11.64 1.27 5.55
CA ASN A 63 -12.56 0.24 6.04
C ASN A 63 -12.21 -1.18 5.53
N ALA A 64 -13.01 -2.18 5.89
CA ALA A 64 -12.80 -3.57 5.49
C ALA A 64 -12.94 -3.79 3.96
N GLU A 65 -13.82 -3.04 3.28
CA GLU A 65 -14.00 -3.14 1.82
C GLU A 65 -12.79 -2.59 1.08
N ASP A 66 -12.31 -1.41 1.49
CA ASP A 66 -11.10 -0.78 1.00
C ASP A 66 -9.90 -1.72 1.17
N ALA A 67 -9.72 -2.24 2.39
CA ALA A 67 -8.60 -3.12 2.70
C ALA A 67 -8.59 -4.37 1.81
N ARG A 68 -9.75 -5.02 1.62
CA ARG A 68 -9.87 -6.20 0.77
C ARG A 68 -9.70 -5.88 -0.71
N GLY A 69 -10.38 -4.84 -1.20
CA GLY A 69 -10.41 -4.48 -2.62
C GLY A 69 -9.08 -3.93 -3.11
N LEU A 70 -8.50 -2.99 -2.36
CA LEU A 70 -7.23 -2.34 -2.72
C LEU A 70 -6.05 -3.31 -2.59
N LEU A 71 -6.00 -4.16 -1.55
CA LEU A 71 -4.90 -5.12 -1.39
C LEU A 71 -4.90 -6.16 -2.51
N LYS A 72 -6.08 -6.63 -2.92
CA LYS A 72 -6.20 -7.55 -4.06
C LYS A 72 -5.81 -6.89 -5.38
N ALA A 73 -6.15 -5.62 -5.55
CA ALA A 73 -5.71 -4.84 -6.71
C ALA A 73 -4.18 -4.71 -6.73
N ALA A 74 -3.57 -4.29 -5.62
CA ALA A 74 -2.11 -4.14 -5.48
C ALA A 74 -1.33 -5.44 -5.74
N ILE A 75 -1.83 -6.57 -5.24
CA ILE A 75 -1.19 -7.88 -5.49
C ILE A 75 -1.21 -8.28 -6.97
N ARG A 76 -2.20 -7.78 -7.74
CA ARG A 76 -2.36 -8.08 -9.16
C ARG A 76 -1.65 -7.06 -10.06
N ASP A 77 -1.14 -5.99 -9.48
CA ASP A 77 -0.49 -4.90 -10.20
C ASP A 77 0.93 -5.28 -10.63
N PRO A 78 1.37 -4.92 -11.85
CA PRO A 78 2.74 -5.17 -12.31
C PRO A 78 3.78 -4.18 -11.74
N ASP A 79 3.33 -3.11 -11.08
CA ASP A 79 4.17 -2.04 -10.53
C ASP A 79 4.40 -2.22 -9.01
N PRO A 80 5.35 -1.48 -8.41
CA PRO A 80 5.52 -1.49 -6.96
C PRO A 80 4.46 -0.65 -6.24
N ASP A 81 3.71 -1.31 -5.36
CA ASP A 81 2.70 -0.71 -4.49
C ASP A 81 3.18 -0.57 -3.04
N VAL A 82 2.83 0.54 -2.40
CA VAL A 82 2.97 0.74 -0.97
C VAL A 82 1.58 0.80 -0.33
N PHE A 83 1.28 -0.17 0.51
CA PHE A 83 0.00 -0.36 1.16
C PHE A 83 0.08 -0.02 2.66
N LEU A 84 -0.39 1.17 3.00
CA LEU A 84 -0.26 1.80 4.32
C LEU A 84 -1.49 1.54 5.17
N GLU A 85 -1.47 0.44 5.93
CA GLU A 85 -2.55 0.05 6.85
C GLU A 85 -2.55 0.95 8.09
N ASN A 86 -3.64 0.93 8.87
CA ASN A 86 -3.72 1.61 10.15
C ASN A 86 -3.96 0.59 11.26
N GLU A 87 -3.06 0.54 12.25
CA GLU A 87 -3.10 -0.44 13.34
C GLU A 87 -4.41 -0.41 14.13
N LEU A 88 -4.94 0.80 14.38
CA LEU A 88 -6.17 0.97 15.15
C LEU A 88 -7.40 0.40 14.42
N MET A 89 -7.32 0.25 13.10
CA MET A 89 -8.44 -0.23 12.28
C MET A 89 -8.52 -1.75 12.21
N TYR A 90 -7.49 -2.50 12.64
CA TYR A 90 -7.50 -3.97 12.54
C TYR A 90 -8.57 -4.64 13.43
N GLY A 91 -8.92 -4.00 14.55
CA GLY A 91 -9.94 -4.51 15.48
C GLY A 91 -11.36 -4.02 15.18
N GLU A 92 -11.50 -3.08 14.25
CA GLU A 92 -12.79 -2.47 13.91
C GLU A 92 -13.60 -3.38 12.98
N THR A 93 -14.90 -3.47 13.23
CA THR A 93 -15.82 -4.25 12.40
C THR A 93 -16.68 -3.34 11.54
N PHE A 94 -16.80 -3.67 10.26
CA PHE A 94 -17.58 -2.91 9.29
C PHE A 94 -18.69 -3.77 8.70
N THR A 95 -19.85 -3.16 8.45
CA THR A 95 -20.82 -3.73 7.51
C THR A 95 -20.23 -3.63 6.10
N VAL A 96 -20.29 -4.74 5.36
CA VAL A 96 -19.80 -4.81 3.98
C VAL A 96 -20.94 -5.26 3.05
N SER A 97 -20.85 -4.86 1.80
CA SER A 97 -21.70 -5.31 0.71
C SER A 97 -21.41 -6.77 0.33
N ASP A 98 -22.40 -7.46 -0.24
CA ASP A 98 -22.23 -8.82 -0.74
C ASP A 98 -21.21 -8.89 -1.90
N GLU A 99 -21.07 -7.82 -2.67
CA GLU A 99 -20.10 -7.71 -3.77
C GLU A 99 -18.66 -7.91 -3.29
N VAL A 100 -18.33 -7.40 -2.10
CA VAL A 100 -17.01 -7.53 -1.51
C VAL A 100 -16.67 -8.98 -1.25
N LEU A 101 -17.65 -9.83 -0.99
CA LEU A 101 -17.46 -11.27 -0.73
C LEU A 101 -17.01 -12.04 -1.97
N ASP A 102 -17.18 -11.48 -3.16
CA ASP A 102 -16.73 -12.09 -4.40
C ASP A 102 -15.18 -12.25 -4.44
N PRO A 103 -14.65 -13.41 -4.89
CA PRO A 103 -13.21 -13.63 -5.03
C PRO A 103 -12.54 -12.74 -6.10
N SER A 104 -13.29 -12.21 -7.06
CA SER A 104 -12.79 -11.28 -8.07
C SER A 104 -12.76 -9.83 -7.58
N PHE A 105 -13.58 -9.46 -6.58
CA PHE A 105 -13.70 -8.10 -6.06
C PHE A 105 -12.34 -7.42 -5.86
N ALA A 106 -12.16 -6.28 -6.53
CA ALA A 106 -10.99 -5.43 -6.46
C ALA A 106 -11.44 -3.99 -6.74
N LEU A 107 -10.80 -3.04 -6.07
CA LEU A 107 -11.03 -1.62 -6.30
C LEU A 107 -10.06 -1.10 -7.36
N PRO A 108 -10.44 -0.07 -8.15
CA PRO A 108 -9.53 0.52 -9.11
C PRO A 108 -8.36 1.19 -8.38
N ILE A 109 -7.15 0.95 -8.88
CA ILE A 109 -5.93 1.62 -8.46
C ILE A 109 -5.23 2.12 -9.72
N GLY A 110 -4.72 3.36 -9.69
CA GLY A 110 -3.82 3.94 -10.70
C GLY A 110 -4.27 3.82 -12.15
#